data_AF-A0A8T3QWS2-F1
#
_entry.id   AF-A0A8T3QWS2-F1
#
_cell.length_a   1.000
_cell.length_b   1.000
_cell.length_c   1.000
_cell.angle_alpha   90.00
_cell.angle_beta   90.00
_cell.angle_gamma   90.00
#
_symmetry.space_group_name_H-M   'P 1'
#
loop_
_entity.id
_entity.type
_entity.pdbx_description
1 polymer ?
#
loop_
_entity_poly.entity_id
_entity_poly.type
_entity_poly.pdbx_seq_one_letter_code
_entity_poly.pdbx_strand_id
1 'polypeptide(L)'
;MRSIARRRLGSEQRDAIRLGTLYALGHGAVVIALGIAAISFGALLPDWLDPIMGRLVGLTLVGLGAWVLYSVYRYAFGGESFKLRSRWMLVFDGARFGWRRLQARIHGHEHVEPLEMSSYGVRTAFGVGMIHGVGAETGTQVLLIAAVGGAASAGLGIPMLFAFVIGLLISNFAIVVVSSVGFVASQTRERIYVAVGAVAGVFSLALGLVFVFGLDAILPDLEAILPF
;
A
#
# COMPACT_ATOMS: atom_id res chain seq x y z
N MET A 1 1.78 28.73 26.30
CA MET A 1 1.44 27.35 25.88
C MET A 1 0.72 27.25 24.52
N ARG A 2 -0.28 28.10 24.19
CA ARG A 2 -1.03 28.02 22.91
C ARG A 2 -0.21 28.25 21.62
N SER A 3 0.88 29.03 21.63
CA SER A 3 1.69 29.26 20.42
C SER A 3 2.63 28.09 20.10
N ILE A 4 3.16 27.42 21.13
CA ILE A 4 4.02 26.24 21.00
C ILE A 4 3.22 25.06 20.43
N ALA A 5 1.99 24.86 20.91
CA ALA A 5 1.09 23.83 20.40
C ALA A 5 0.76 24.02 18.91
N ARG A 6 0.44 25.26 18.48
CA ARG A 6 0.20 25.55 17.04
C ARG A 6 1.44 25.35 16.17
N ARG A 7 2.62 25.71 16.67
CA ARG A 7 3.88 25.50 15.94
C ARG A 7 4.20 24.01 15.75
N ARG A 8 3.96 23.18 16.78
CA ARG A 8 4.15 21.72 16.70
C ARG A 8 3.19 21.04 15.72
N LEU A 9 1.90 21.41 15.75
CA LEU A 9 0.91 20.91 14.79
C LEU A 9 1.30 21.27 13.35
N GLY A 10 1.77 22.50 13.12
CA GLY A 10 2.24 22.93 11.81
C GLY A 10 3.47 22.19 11.30
N SER A 11 4.43 21.83 12.18
CA SER A 11 5.58 21.02 11.78
C SER A 11 5.21 19.57 11.48
N GLU A 12 4.35 18.95 12.29
CA GLU A 12 3.89 17.57 12.06
C GLU A 12 3.11 17.44 10.75
N GLN A 13 2.26 18.43 10.44
CA GLN A 13 1.50 18.47 9.19
C GLN A 13 2.42 18.62 7.96
N ARG A 14 3.45 19.47 8.05
CA ARG A 14 4.46 19.62 7.00
C ARG A 14 5.24 18.34 6.78
N ASP A 15 5.61 17.65 7.85
CA ASP A 15 6.33 16.39 7.77
C ASP A 15 5.46 15.28 7.18
N ALA A 16 4.19 15.19 7.55
CA ALA A 16 3.24 14.25 6.96
C ALA A 16 3.06 14.48 5.45
N ILE A 17 2.89 15.74 5.03
CA ILE A 17 2.80 16.11 3.60
C ILE A 17 4.09 15.74 2.87
N ARG A 18 5.25 16.04 3.45
CA ARG A 18 6.55 15.75 2.84
C ARG A 18 6.77 14.25 2.67
N LEU A 19 6.56 13.46 3.73
CA LEU A 19 6.77 12.00 3.71
C LEU A 19 5.75 11.31 2.79
N GLY A 20 4.48 11.73 2.83
CA GLY A 20 3.44 11.19 1.93
C GLY A 20 3.70 11.53 0.46
N THR A 21 4.25 12.71 0.15
CA THR A 21 4.64 13.08 -1.22
C THR A 21 5.84 12.25 -1.69
N LEU A 22 6.86 12.05 -0.84
CA LEU A 22 8.01 11.22 -1.17
C LEU A 22 7.62 9.76 -1.43
N TYR A 23 6.69 9.23 -0.66
CA TYR A 23 6.10 7.91 -0.91
C TYR A 23 5.47 7.85 -2.31
N ALA A 24 4.62 8.81 -2.67
CA ALA A 24 3.98 8.80 -3.98
C ALA A 24 4.96 9.00 -5.14
N LEU A 25 6.01 9.79 -4.95
CA LEU A 25 7.09 9.93 -5.93
C LEU A 25 7.83 8.61 -6.14
N GLY A 26 8.14 7.88 -5.07
CA GLY A 26 8.74 6.54 -5.17
C GLY A 26 7.85 5.57 -5.92
N HIS A 27 6.55 5.59 -5.63
CA HIS A 27 5.56 4.78 -6.34
C HIS A 27 5.49 5.16 -7.83
N GLY A 28 5.29 6.44 -8.13
CA GLY A 28 5.21 6.94 -9.51
C GLY A 28 6.47 6.65 -10.33
N ALA A 29 7.66 6.70 -9.73
CA ALA A 29 8.90 6.36 -10.40
C ALA A 29 8.91 4.90 -10.88
N VAL A 30 8.45 3.96 -10.04
CA VAL A 30 8.33 2.54 -10.42
C VAL A 30 7.24 2.33 -11.46
N VAL A 31 6.09 2.99 -11.33
CA VAL A 31 5.00 2.94 -12.33
C VAL A 31 5.51 3.39 -13.70
N ILE A 32 6.25 4.50 -13.77
CA ILE A 32 6.86 4.98 -15.03
C ILE A 32 7.83 3.94 -15.58
N ALA A 33 8.73 3.41 -14.75
CA ALA A 33 9.74 2.45 -15.19
C ALA A 33 9.11 1.15 -15.73
N LEU A 34 8.17 0.57 -14.99
CA LEU A 34 7.43 -0.62 -15.42
C LEU A 34 6.56 -0.32 -16.65
N GLY A 35 5.95 0.87 -16.71
CA GLY A 35 5.15 1.33 -17.85
C GLY A 35 5.93 1.43 -19.15
N ILE A 36 7.08 2.09 -19.11
CA ILE A 36 7.99 2.18 -20.25
C ILE A 36 8.46 0.78 -20.66
N ALA A 37 8.81 -0.08 -19.70
CA ALA A 37 9.20 -1.46 -19.99
C ALA A 37 8.06 -2.23 -20.69
N ALA A 38 6.85 -2.20 -20.14
CA ALA A 38 5.69 -2.88 -20.71
C ALA A 38 5.38 -2.42 -22.14
N ILE A 39 5.43 -1.11 -22.40
CA ILE A 39 5.24 -0.54 -23.74
C ILE A 39 6.37 -1.00 -24.68
N SER A 40 7.62 -1.00 -24.21
CA SER A 40 8.79 -1.37 -25.02
C SER A 40 8.82 -2.86 -25.38
N PHE A 41 8.34 -3.74 -24.48
CA PHE A 41 8.27 -5.18 -24.68
C PHE A 41 6.92 -5.67 -25.23
N GLY A 42 6.02 -4.77 -25.62
CA GLY A 42 4.73 -5.12 -26.20
C GLY A 42 3.80 -5.88 -25.26
N ALA A 43 3.86 -5.61 -23.96
CA ALA A 43 3.07 -6.26 -22.91
C ALA A 43 3.15 -7.80 -22.87
N LEU A 44 4.25 -8.39 -23.37
CA LEU A 44 4.49 -9.82 -23.33
C LEU A 44 4.83 -10.28 -21.90
N LEU A 45 3.81 -10.59 -21.10
CA LEU A 45 3.97 -11.35 -19.88
C LEU A 45 3.74 -12.84 -20.17
N PRO A 46 4.61 -13.73 -19.69
CA PRO A 46 4.35 -15.15 -19.80
C PRO A 46 3.08 -15.56 -19.03
N ASP A 47 2.23 -16.37 -19.64
CA ASP A 47 0.94 -16.82 -19.05
C ASP A 47 1.08 -17.51 -17.68
N TRP A 48 2.27 -18.04 -17.36
CA TRP A 48 2.55 -18.66 -16.06
C TRP A 48 2.71 -17.64 -14.93
N LEU A 49 2.95 -16.36 -15.23
CA LEU A 49 3.26 -15.33 -14.26
C LEU A 49 1.99 -14.83 -13.55
N ASP A 50 0.87 -14.74 -14.27
CA ASP A 50 -0.44 -14.32 -13.75
C ASP A 50 -0.94 -15.17 -12.57
N PRO A 51 -1.01 -16.51 -12.64
CA PRO A 51 -1.46 -17.33 -11.52
C PRO A 51 -0.51 -17.29 -10.32
N ILE A 52 0.79 -17.03 -10.54
CA ILE A 52 1.76 -16.85 -9.44
C ILE A 52 1.52 -15.51 -8.75
N MET A 53 1.40 -14.43 -9.52
CA MET A 53 1.15 -13.09 -8.98
C MET A 53 -0.19 -13.03 -8.24
N GLY A 54 -1.24 -13.64 -8.79
CA GLY A 54 -2.53 -13.80 -8.13
C GLY A 54 -2.39 -14.45 -6.76
N ARG A 55 -1.74 -15.61 -6.66
CA ARG A 55 -1.53 -16.30 -5.37
C ARG A 55 -0.70 -15.48 -4.39
N LEU A 56 0.37 -14.83 -4.83
CA LEU A 56 1.20 -13.97 -3.97
C LEU A 56 0.39 -12.80 -3.40
N VAL A 57 -0.39 -12.13 -4.25
CA VAL A 57 -1.32 -11.07 -3.81
C VAL A 57 -2.32 -11.63 -2.82
N GLY A 58 -2.94 -12.76 -3.13
CA GLY A 58 -3.89 -13.44 -2.26
C GLY A 58 -3.33 -13.72 -0.87
N LEU A 59 -2.12 -14.30 -0.80
CA LEU A 59 -1.43 -14.57 0.47
C LEU A 59 -1.20 -13.30 1.29
N THR A 60 -0.74 -12.22 0.64
CA THR A 60 -0.54 -10.94 1.34
C THR A 60 -1.86 -10.34 1.83
N LEU A 61 -2.93 -10.43 1.06
CA LEU A 61 -4.27 -9.95 1.43
C LEU A 61 -4.86 -10.76 2.59
N VAL A 62 -4.70 -12.08 2.62
CA VAL A 62 -5.11 -12.92 3.74
C VAL A 62 -4.34 -12.55 5.00
N GLY A 63 -3.00 -12.49 4.93
CA GLY A 63 -2.17 -12.17 6.09
C GLY A 63 -2.48 -10.78 6.67
N LEU A 64 -2.59 -9.76 5.82
CA LEU A 64 -2.88 -8.40 6.24
C LEU A 64 -4.34 -8.23 6.70
N GLY A 65 -5.29 -8.90 6.04
CA GLY A 65 -6.70 -8.88 6.45
C GLY A 65 -6.90 -9.53 7.82
N ALA A 66 -6.30 -10.70 8.05
CA ALA A 66 -6.30 -11.36 9.35
C ALA A 66 -5.68 -10.48 10.44
N TRP A 67 -4.55 -9.83 10.15
CA TRP A 67 -3.90 -8.91 11.08
C TRP A 67 -4.78 -7.70 11.44
N VAL A 68 -5.47 -7.10 10.46
CA VAL A 68 -6.37 -5.98 10.69
C VAL A 68 -7.60 -6.41 11.50
N LEU A 69 -8.17 -7.59 11.22
CA LEU A 69 -9.28 -8.10 12.05
C LEU A 69 -8.84 -8.42 13.46
N TYR A 70 -7.62 -8.95 13.64
CA TYR A 70 -7.05 -9.16 14.97
C TYR A 70 -6.87 -7.84 15.72
N SER A 71 -6.39 -6.78 15.07
CA SER A 71 -6.24 -5.47 15.73
C SER A 71 -7.59 -4.83 16.08
N VAL A 72 -8.62 -5.00 15.24
CA VAL A 72 -10.00 -4.61 15.54
C VAL A 72 -10.56 -5.39 16.74
N TYR A 73 -10.34 -6.71 16.79
CA TYR A 73 -10.76 -7.56 17.90
C TYR A 73 -10.09 -7.13 19.22
N ARG A 74 -8.77 -6.93 19.19
CA ARG A 74 -7.99 -6.44 20.35
C ARG A 74 -8.47 -5.08 20.84
N TYR A 75 -8.82 -4.18 19.93
CA TYR A 75 -9.43 -2.90 20.29
C TYR A 75 -10.79 -3.09 20.95
N ALA A 76 -11.69 -3.84 20.31
CA ALA A 76 -13.08 -3.98 20.74
C ALA A 76 -13.23 -4.71 22.09
N PHE A 77 -12.38 -5.69 22.37
CA PHE A 77 -12.50 -6.54 23.55
C PHE A 77 -11.36 -6.36 24.58
N GLY A 78 -10.21 -5.82 24.19
CA GLY A 78 -9.01 -5.70 25.02
C GLY A 78 -8.70 -4.29 25.54
N GLY A 79 -9.43 -3.27 25.09
CA GLY A 79 -9.25 -1.88 25.56
C GLY A 79 -7.93 -1.22 25.13
N GLU A 80 -7.19 -1.82 24.19
CA GLU A 80 -5.94 -1.26 23.66
C GLU A 80 -6.25 -0.15 22.66
N SER A 81 -5.46 0.95 22.64
CA SER A 81 -5.61 2.03 21.65
C SER A 81 -5.40 1.51 20.22
N PHE A 82 -6.35 1.77 19.30
CA PHE A 82 -6.21 1.34 17.91
C PHE A 82 -5.22 2.23 17.16
N LYS A 83 -4.08 1.68 16.74
CA LYS A 83 -3.09 2.39 15.92
C LYS A 83 -3.11 1.87 14.50
N LEU A 84 -3.51 2.72 13.55
CA LEU A 84 -3.37 2.45 12.12
C LEU A 84 -1.89 2.35 11.76
N ARG A 85 -1.47 1.20 11.23
CA ARG A 85 -0.10 0.95 10.77
C ARG A 85 -0.08 0.73 9.26
N SER A 86 0.95 1.21 8.58
CA SER A 86 1.16 0.89 7.17
C SER A 86 1.50 -0.60 6.99
N ARG A 87 1.03 -1.21 5.90
CA ARG A 87 1.25 -2.62 5.55
C ARG A 87 2.74 -2.98 5.59
N TRP A 88 3.59 -2.11 5.05
CA TRP A 88 5.04 -2.30 5.04
C TRP A 88 5.69 -2.11 6.40
N MET A 89 5.12 -1.28 7.27
CA MET A 89 5.59 -1.18 8.66
C MET A 89 5.39 -2.50 9.40
N LEU A 90 4.25 -3.17 9.19
CA LEU A 90 3.99 -4.49 9.78
C LEU A 90 4.97 -5.54 9.27
N VAL A 91 5.25 -5.53 7.96
CA VAL A 91 6.23 -6.44 7.35
C VAL A 91 7.64 -6.18 7.89
N PHE A 92 8.08 -4.92 7.96
CA PHE A 92 9.41 -4.57 8.48
C PHE A 92 9.55 -4.86 9.96
N ASP A 93 8.53 -4.55 10.77
CA ASP A 93 8.51 -4.88 12.19
C ASP A 93 8.59 -6.41 12.39
N GLY A 94 7.80 -7.17 11.62
CA GLY A 94 7.82 -8.64 11.64
C GLY A 94 9.17 -9.22 11.21
N ALA A 95 9.75 -8.71 10.13
CA ALA A 95 11.07 -9.14 9.65
C ALA A 95 12.16 -8.83 10.67
N ARG A 96 12.16 -7.64 11.27
CA ARG A 96 13.12 -7.23 12.29
C ARG A 96 12.96 -8.04 13.58
N PHE A 97 11.72 -8.32 13.99
CA PHE A 97 11.43 -9.21 15.11
C PHE A 97 11.94 -10.63 14.84
N GLY A 98 11.64 -11.20 13.66
CA GLY A 98 12.12 -12.51 13.25
C GLY A 98 13.65 -12.59 13.18
N TRP A 99 14.30 -11.57 12.62
CA TRP A 99 15.76 -11.47 12.58
C TRP A 99 16.39 -11.40 13.96
N ARG A 100 15.82 -10.60 14.88
CA ARG A 100 16.29 -10.53 16.26
C ARG A 100 16.03 -11.84 17.03
N ARG A 101 14.89 -12.50 16.81
CA ARG A 101 14.59 -13.82 17.37
C ARG A 101 15.62 -14.86 16.90
N LEU A 102 15.99 -14.81 15.63
CA LEU A 102 17.02 -15.66 15.04
C LEU A 102 18.40 -15.33 15.63
N GLN A 103 18.79 -14.05 15.69
CA GLN A 103 20.03 -13.62 16.32
C GLN A 103 20.09 -14.02 17.80
N ALA A 104 19.01 -13.87 18.56
CA ALA A 104 18.94 -14.27 19.96
C ALA A 104 19.07 -15.79 20.13
N ARG A 105 18.53 -16.59 19.20
CA ARG A 105 18.75 -18.05 19.19
C ARG A 105 20.18 -18.44 18.87
N ILE A 106 20.90 -17.63 18.08
CA ILE A 106 22.28 -17.91 17.69
C ILE A 106 23.30 -17.35 18.71
N HIS A 107 23.02 -16.22 19.36
CA HIS A 107 23.97 -15.47 20.19
C HIS A 107 23.62 -15.44 21.69
N GLY A 108 22.56 -16.13 22.14
CA GLY A 108 22.32 -16.41 23.56
C GLY A 108 22.00 -15.22 24.48
N HIS A 109 21.92 -13.98 23.97
CA HIS A 109 21.56 -12.81 24.78
C HIS A 109 20.06 -12.52 24.68
N GLU A 110 19.32 -12.89 25.72
CA GLU A 110 18.05 -12.26 26.05
C GLU A 110 18.34 -10.81 26.44
N HIS A 111 17.79 -9.85 25.70
CA HIS A 111 17.25 -8.54 26.11
C HIS A 111 16.76 -7.89 24.81
N VAL A 112 15.57 -8.30 24.34
CA VAL A 112 14.91 -7.61 23.23
C VAL A 112 14.22 -6.39 23.82
N GLU A 113 14.92 -5.26 23.88
CA GLU A 113 14.24 -4.00 24.20
C GLU A 113 13.07 -3.78 23.22
N PRO A 114 11.91 -3.30 23.70
CA PRO A 114 10.79 -2.93 22.84
C PRO A 114 11.30 -1.98 21.76
N LEU A 115 10.86 -2.19 20.52
CA LEU A 115 11.25 -1.34 19.39
C LEU A 115 10.90 0.12 19.73
N GLU A 116 11.90 0.92 20.09
CA GLU A 116 11.78 2.37 19.96
C GLU A 116 11.53 2.66 18.48
N MET A 117 10.38 3.26 18.23
CA MET A 117 9.85 3.54 16.91
C MET A 117 10.81 4.50 16.20
N SER A 118 11.74 3.98 15.40
CA SER A 118 12.53 4.81 14.52
C SER A 118 11.57 5.48 13.54
N SER A 119 11.39 6.79 13.71
CA SER A 119 10.71 7.66 12.74
C SER A 119 11.20 7.28 11.34
N TYR A 120 10.30 6.76 10.51
CA TYR A 120 10.62 6.38 9.15
C TYR A 120 10.97 7.64 8.37
N GLY A 121 12.26 7.83 8.07
CA GLY A 121 12.76 9.02 7.41
C GLY A 121 12.42 9.08 5.92
N VAL A 122 12.84 10.17 5.28
CA VAL A 122 12.67 10.47 3.85
C VAL A 122 13.01 9.29 2.93
N ARG A 123 14.14 8.61 3.19
CA ARG A 123 14.60 7.47 2.38
C ARG A 123 13.65 6.27 2.49
N THR A 124 13.15 5.99 3.69
CA THR A 124 12.23 4.88 3.88
C THR A 124 10.87 5.17 3.27
N ALA A 125 10.36 6.40 3.37
CA ALA A 125 9.10 6.78 2.72
C ALA A 125 9.15 6.57 1.20
N PHE A 126 10.21 7.07 0.54
CA PHE A 126 10.42 6.86 -0.89
C PHE A 126 10.58 5.37 -1.25
N GLY A 127 11.40 4.63 -0.50
CA GLY A 127 11.62 3.21 -0.71
C GLY A 127 10.35 2.37 -0.56
N VAL A 128 9.54 2.66 0.45
CA VAL A 128 8.22 2.02 0.65
C VAL A 128 7.28 2.33 -0.50
N GLY A 129 7.34 3.56 -1.03
CA GLY A 129 6.64 3.95 -2.26
C GLY A 129 7.04 3.10 -3.46
N MET A 130 8.35 2.94 -3.69
CA MET A 130 8.86 2.10 -4.78
C MET A 130 8.37 0.66 -4.66
N ILE A 131 8.54 0.04 -3.49
CA ILE A 131 8.12 -1.35 -3.26
C ILE A 131 6.61 -1.50 -3.49
N HIS A 132 5.82 -0.51 -3.03
CA HIS A 132 4.39 -0.50 -3.30
C HIS A 132 4.07 -0.44 -4.80
N GLY A 133 4.82 0.36 -5.57
CA GLY A 133 4.66 0.44 -7.03
C GLY A 133 5.06 -0.81 -7.81
N VAL A 134 5.70 -1.80 -7.19
CA VAL A 134 5.97 -3.11 -7.80
C VAL A 134 4.75 -4.06 -7.68
N GLY A 135 3.77 -3.72 -6.84
CA GLY A 135 2.62 -4.58 -6.56
C GLY A 135 1.82 -4.99 -7.81
N ALA A 136 1.13 -6.13 -7.73
CA ALA A 136 0.38 -6.67 -8.86
C ALA A 136 -0.66 -5.71 -9.44
N GLU A 137 -1.31 -4.89 -8.60
CA GLU A 137 -2.27 -3.87 -9.04
C GLU A 137 -1.63 -2.86 -10.02
N THR A 138 -0.41 -2.41 -9.71
CA THR A 138 0.34 -1.52 -10.58
C THR A 138 0.77 -2.22 -11.86
N GLY A 139 1.19 -3.49 -11.78
CA GLY A 139 1.49 -4.31 -12.95
C GLY A 139 0.30 -4.40 -13.91
N THR A 140 -0.87 -4.79 -13.40
CA THR A 140 -2.10 -4.91 -14.22
C THR A 140 -2.54 -3.57 -14.82
N GLN A 141 -2.46 -2.47 -14.06
CA GLN A 141 -2.80 -1.12 -14.56
C GLN A 141 -1.85 -0.66 -15.67
N VAL A 142 -0.55 -0.90 -15.48
CA VAL A 142 0.48 -0.57 -16.47
C VAL A 142 0.27 -1.37 -17.76
N LEU A 143 -0.03 -2.66 -17.67
CA LEU A 143 -0.27 -3.52 -18.83
C LEU A 143 -1.53 -3.09 -19.59
N LEU A 144 -2.60 -2.73 -18.89
CA LEU A 144 -3.81 -2.21 -19.51
C LEU A 144 -3.54 -0.91 -20.26
N ILE A 145 -2.78 0.02 -19.67
CA ILE A 145 -2.38 1.27 -20.36
C ILE A 145 -1.49 0.97 -21.58
N ALA A 146 -0.57 0.02 -21.47
CA ALA A 146 0.28 -0.39 -22.57
C ALA A 146 -0.52 -1.04 -23.71
N ALA A 147 -1.48 -1.90 -23.37
CA ALA A 147 -2.38 -2.57 -24.32
C ALA A 147 -3.27 -1.55 -25.04
N VAL A 148 -3.98 -0.70 -24.31
CA VAL A 148 -4.87 0.32 -24.89
C VAL A 148 -4.06 1.35 -25.70
N GLY A 149 -2.96 1.84 -25.13
CA GLY A 149 -2.11 2.84 -25.78
C GLY A 149 -1.35 2.31 -27.01
N GLY A 150 -1.07 1.00 -27.05
CA GLY A 150 -0.49 0.30 -28.19
C GLY A 150 -1.52 -0.04 -29.27
N ALA A 151 -2.71 -0.51 -28.88
CA ALA A 151 -3.81 -0.87 -29.79
C ALA A 151 -4.36 0.34 -30.56
N ALA A 152 -4.29 1.54 -29.99
CA ALA A 152 -4.81 2.75 -30.62
C ALA A 152 -4.07 3.17 -31.92
N SER A 153 -2.98 2.51 -32.33
CA SER A 153 -2.12 2.84 -33.50
C SER A 153 -1.53 4.27 -33.53
N ALA A 154 -1.85 5.10 -32.54
CA ALA A 154 -1.50 6.50 -32.42
C ALA A 154 -0.31 6.79 -31.49
N GLY A 155 0.35 5.74 -30.96
CA GLY A 155 1.51 5.89 -30.07
C GLY A 155 1.20 6.55 -28.72
N LEU A 156 -0.05 6.42 -28.24
CA LEU A 156 -0.54 7.14 -27.05
C LEU A 156 -0.15 6.50 -25.72
N GLY A 157 0.48 5.31 -25.72
CA GLY A 157 0.87 4.61 -24.48
C GLY A 157 1.74 5.45 -23.53
N ILE A 158 2.75 6.17 -24.06
CA ILE A 158 3.61 7.02 -23.23
C ILE A 158 2.83 8.24 -22.68
N PRO A 159 2.12 9.04 -23.51
CA PRO A 159 1.25 10.10 -22.99
C PRO A 159 0.23 9.63 -21.94
N MET A 160 -0.42 8.49 -22.17
CA MET A 160 -1.39 7.92 -21.23
C MET A 160 -0.73 7.51 -19.91
N LEU A 161 0.45 6.90 -19.95
CA LEU A 161 1.23 6.57 -18.75
C LEU A 161 1.56 7.82 -17.93
N PHE A 162 2.03 8.89 -18.57
CA PHE A 162 2.32 10.15 -17.87
C PHE A 162 1.06 10.80 -17.31
N ALA A 163 -0.03 10.83 -18.06
CA ALA A 163 -1.31 11.34 -17.58
C ALA A 163 -1.81 10.56 -16.35
N PHE A 164 -1.70 9.23 -16.39
CA PHE A 164 -2.03 8.36 -15.26
C PHE A 164 -1.17 8.67 -14.03
N VAL A 165 0.16 8.76 -14.19
CA VAL A 165 1.08 9.05 -13.08
C VAL A 165 0.87 10.44 -12.51
N ILE A 166 0.60 11.46 -13.34
CA ILE A 166 0.26 12.80 -12.88
C ILE A 166 -1.03 12.77 -12.07
N GLY A 167 -2.07 12.10 -12.57
CA GLY A 167 -3.33 11.91 -11.85
C GLY A 167 -3.12 11.21 -10.50
N LEU A 168 -2.29 10.17 -10.47
CA LEU A 168 -1.91 9.47 -9.25
C LEU A 168 -1.22 10.39 -8.24
N LEU A 169 -0.24 11.18 -8.68
CA LEU A 169 0.51 12.10 -7.81
C LEU A 169 -0.40 13.20 -7.25
N ILE A 170 -1.29 13.76 -8.08
CA ILE A 170 -2.26 14.78 -7.66
C ILE A 170 -3.23 14.18 -6.63
N SER A 171 -3.84 13.04 -6.94
CA SER A 171 -4.79 12.36 -6.06
C SER A 171 -4.14 11.99 -4.72
N ASN A 172 -2.93 11.44 -4.73
CA ASN A 172 -2.22 11.14 -3.48
C ASN A 172 -1.91 12.41 -2.70
N PHE A 173 -1.41 13.46 -3.35
CA PHE A 173 -1.12 14.72 -2.68
C PHE A 173 -2.39 15.30 -2.04
N ALA A 174 -3.52 15.29 -2.75
CA ALA A 174 -4.82 15.72 -2.24
C ALA A 174 -5.24 14.90 -1.01
N ILE A 175 -5.16 13.57 -1.10
CA ILE A 175 -5.47 12.67 0.03
C ILE A 175 -4.58 12.98 1.23
N VAL A 176 -3.27 13.15 1.03
CA VAL A 176 -2.32 13.44 2.11
C VAL A 176 -2.62 14.80 2.75
N VAL A 177 -2.94 15.83 1.96
CA VAL A 177 -3.32 17.15 2.50
C VAL A 177 -4.61 17.04 3.31
N VAL A 178 -5.65 16.44 2.74
CA VAL A 178 -6.95 16.25 3.41
C VAL A 178 -6.81 15.42 4.66
N SER A 179 -6.05 14.32 4.60
CA SER A 179 -5.83 13.44 5.75
C SER A 179 -5.00 14.14 6.81
N SER A 180 -4.01 14.96 6.45
CA SER A 180 -3.15 15.68 7.42
C SER A 180 -3.90 16.82 8.12
N VAL A 181 -4.85 17.47 7.44
CA VAL A 181 -5.75 18.49 8.05
C VAL A 181 -6.83 17.79 8.89
N GLY A 182 -7.44 16.73 8.37
CA GLY A 182 -8.53 15.98 9.00
C GLY A 182 -8.08 15.14 10.20
N PHE A 183 -6.82 14.74 10.26
CA PHE A 183 -6.25 13.94 11.36
C PHE A 183 -6.43 14.61 12.73
N VAL A 184 -6.34 15.95 12.77
CA VAL A 184 -6.46 16.76 14.00
C VAL A 184 -7.90 16.75 14.56
N ALA A 185 -8.91 16.59 13.70
CA ALA A 185 -10.30 16.44 14.12
C ALA A 185 -10.68 14.97 14.41
N SER A 186 -10.03 14.02 13.74
CA SER A 186 -10.42 12.61 13.68
C SER A 186 -9.91 11.74 14.85
N GLN A 187 -8.95 12.20 15.66
CA GLN A 187 -8.56 11.49 16.89
C GLN A 187 -9.72 11.27 17.89
N THR A 188 -10.85 11.95 17.69
CA THR A 188 -12.09 11.78 18.48
C THR A 188 -13.07 10.74 17.91
N ARG A 189 -12.79 10.13 16.74
CA ARG A 189 -13.71 9.20 16.06
C ARG A 189 -13.11 7.82 15.82
N GLU A 190 -12.50 7.25 16.86
CA GLU A 190 -11.87 5.92 16.85
C GLU A 190 -12.80 4.81 16.31
N ARG A 191 -14.10 4.89 16.61
CA ARG A 191 -15.12 3.96 16.07
C ARG A 191 -15.20 3.93 14.55
N ILE A 192 -14.97 5.06 13.87
CA ILE A 192 -14.99 5.12 12.40
C ILE A 192 -13.80 4.33 11.84
N TYR A 193 -12.61 4.52 12.43
CA TYR A 193 -11.41 3.79 11.99
C TYR A 193 -11.54 2.29 12.20
N VAL A 194 -12.18 1.87 13.29
CA VAL A 194 -12.46 0.47 13.58
C VAL A 194 -13.46 -0.11 12.57
N ALA A 195 -14.53 0.62 12.26
CA ALA A 195 -15.49 0.20 11.24
C ALA A 195 -14.85 0.07 9.85
N VAL A 196 -14.11 1.10 9.42
CA VAL A 196 -13.39 1.08 8.14
C VAL A 196 -12.36 -0.05 8.13
N GLY A 197 -11.61 -0.23 9.22
CA GLY A 197 -10.64 -1.32 9.37
C GLY A 197 -11.29 -2.70 9.30
N ALA A 198 -12.43 -2.90 9.96
CA ALA A 198 -13.19 -4.16 9.92
C ALA A 198 -13.66 -4.47 8.49
N VAL A 199 -14.26 -3.49 7.82
CA VAL A 199 -14.72 -3.64 6.42
C VAL A 199 -13.54 -3.95 5.50
N ALA A 200 -12.46 -3.19 5.59
CA ALA A 200 -11.26 -3.42 4.78
C ALA A 200 -10.62 -4.79 5.08
N GLY A 201 -10.57 -5.20 6.34
CA GLY A 201 -10.04 -6.50 6.77
C GLY A 201 -10.86 -7.68 6.22
N VAL A 202 -12.19 -7.61 6.33
CA VAL A 202 -13.09 -8.62 5.76
C VAL A 202 -12.95 -8.70 4.24
N PHE A 203 -12.97 -7.55 3.55
CA PHE A 203 -12.84 -7.51 2.10
C PHE A 203 -11.48 -8.04 1.63
N SER A 204 -10.40 -7.66 2.32
CA SER A 204 -9.05 -8.17 2.07
C SER A 204 -8.97 -9.68 2.27
N LEU A 205 -9.60 -10.23 3.32
CA LEU A 205 -9.64 -11.68 3.54
C LEU A 205 -10.43 -12.39 2.45
N ALA A 206 -11.61 -11.89 2.10
CA ALA A 206 -12.46 -12.48 1.07
C ALA A 206 -11.74 -12.54 -0.29
N LEU A 207 -11.25 -11.39 -0.78
CA LEU A 207 -10.48 -11.33 -2.03
C LEU A 207 -9.19 -12.15 -1.94
N GLY A 208 -8.52 -12.11 -0.79
CA GLY A 208 -7.30 -12.86 -0.56
C GLY A 208 -7.51 -14.37 -0.74
N LEU A 209 -8.58 -14.92 -0.17
CA LEU A 209 -8.93 -16.33 -0.32
C LEU A 209 -9.29 -16.67 -1.76
N VAL A 210 -10.06 -15.81 -2.45
CA VAL A 210 -10.38 -15.98 -3.88
C VAL A 210 -9.10 -16.15 -4.71
N PHE A 211 -8.13 -15.25 -4.54
CA PHE A 211 -6.85 -15.32 -5.26
C PHE A 211 -5.96 -16.50 -4.86
N VAL A 212 -5.94 -16.89 -3.57
CA VAL A 212 -5.16 -18.06 -3.11
C VAL A 212 -5.68 -19.35 -3.74
N PHE A 213 -6.99 -19.50 -3.85
CA PHE A 213 -7.62 -20.69 -4.40
C PHE A 213 -7.79 -20.66 -5.93
N GLY A 214 -7.39 -19.58 -6.62
CA GLY A 214 -7.56 -19.44 -8.07
C GLY A 214 -9.02 -19.41 -8.49
N LEU A 215 -9.88 -18.78 -7.66
CA LEU A 215 -11.31 -18.61 -7.90
C LEU A 215 -11.62 -17.23 -8.48
N ASP A 216 -10.62 -16.56 -9.06
CA ASP A 216 -10.73 -15.21 -9.64
C ASP A 216 -11.76 -15.14 -10.77
N ALA A 217 -12.06 -16.26 -11.45
CA ALA A 217 -13.15 -16.36 -12.41
C ALA A 217 -14.57 -16.13 -11.82
N ILE A 218 -14.74 -16.15 -10.50
CA ILE A 218 -16.00 -15.80 -9.82
C ILE A 218 -16.16 -14.27 -9.70
N LEU A 219 -15.06 -13.52 -9.82
CA LEU A 219 -15.11 -12.07 -9.81
C LEU A 219 -15.76 -11.55 -11.11
N PRO A 220 -16.42 -10.39 -11.08
CA PRO A 220 -17.03 -9.81 -12.26
C PRO A 220 -15.97 -9.65 -13.36
N ASP A 221 -16.22 -10.28 -14.51
CA ASP A 221 -15.40 -10.10 -15.69
C ASP A 221 -15.67 -8.71 -16.26
N LEU A 222 -14.68 -7.82 -16.13
CA LEU A 222 -14.80 -6.44 -16.59
C LEU A 222 -14.86 -6.36 -18.12
N GLU A 223 -14.30 -7.32 -18.86
CA GLU A 223 -14.39 -7.35 -20.33
C GLU A 223 -15.81 -7.69 -20.79
N ALA A 224 -16.47 -8.62 -20.09
CA ALA A 224 -17.87 -8.94 -20.34
C ALA A 224 -18.82 -7.77 -20.00
N ILE A 225 -18.45 -6.92 -19.03
CA ILE A 225 -19.28 -5.81 -18.55
C ILE A 225 -18.99 -4.51 -19.31
N LEU A 226 -17.75 -4.28 -19.72
CA LEU A 226 -17.30 -3.09 -20.43
C LEU A 226 -16.53 -3.48 -21.71
N PRO A 227 -17.24 -3.84 -22.79
CA PRO A 227 -16.61 -4.23 -24.04
C PRO A 227 -16.06 -2.98 -24.75
N PHE A 228 -14.76 -2.73 -24.61
CA PHE A 228 -14.03 -1.73 -25.36
C PHE A 228 -12.69 -2.26 -25.85
#